data_AF-G9KKZ1-F1
#
_entry.id   AF-G9KKZ1-F1
#
_cell.length_a   1.000
_cell.length_b   1.000
_cell.length_c   1.000
_cell.angle_alpha   90.00
_cell.angle_beta   90.00
_cell.angle_gamma   90.00
#
_symmetry.space_group_name_H-M   'P 1'
#
loop_
_entity.id
_entity.type
_entity.pdbx_description
1 polymer ?
#
loop_
_entity_poly.entity_id
_entity_poly.type
_entity_poly.pdbx_seq_one_letter_code
_entity_poly.pdbx_strand_id
1 'polypeptide(L)' 'SHSGAVMIEVVAELSRGPVFLAGEALECVVTVTNPLPPTAPPTAPSASSEALAWASAQIHCQFHASESRVALPPP' A
#
# COMPACT_ATOMS: atom_id res chain seq x y z
N SER A 1 -0.07 28.66 12.00
CA SER A 1 0.32 27.29 12.38
C SER A 1 -0.49 26.27 11.61
N HIS A 2 0.07 25.69 10.55
CA HIS A 2 -0.41 24.42 10.01
C HIS A 2 0.77 23.47 10.08
N SER A 3 0.86 22.72 11.18
CA SER A 3 1.75 21.57 11.26
C SER A 3 1.06 20.46 10.45
N GLY A 4 1.33 20.42 9.15
CA GLY A 4 0.90 19.31 8.31
C GLY A 4 1.69 18.08 8.72
N ALA A 5 1.03 17.12 9.36
CA ALA A 5 1.65 15.84 9.66
C ALA A 5 2.07 15.19 8.34
N VAL A 6 3.34 14.79 8.26
CA VAL A 6 3.86 13.98 7.15
C VAL A 6 3.35 12.56 7.36
N MET A 7 2.33 12.17 6.61
CA MET A 7 1.73 10.83 6.71
C MET A 7 2.34 9.91 5.64
N ILE A 8 2.82 8.74 6.05
CA ILE A 8 3.25 7.69 5.12
C ILE A 8 2.07 7.29 4.25
N GLU A 9 2.23 7.43 2.94
CA GLU A 9 1.23 7.03 1.97
C GLU A 9 1.46 5.56 1.60
N VAL A 10 0.39 4.78 1.61
CA VAL A 10 0.42 3.36 1.24
C VAL A 10 -0.67 3.11 0.22
N VAL A 11 -0.26 2.63 -0.94
CA VAL A 11 -1.15 2.33 -2.07
C VAL A 11 -1.03 0.85 -2.40
N ALA A 12 -2.15 0.16 -2.52
CA ALA A 12 -2.21 -1.26 -2.89
C ALA A 12 -3.06 -1.42 -4.15
N GLU A 13 -2.49 -2.02 -5.18
CA GLU A 13 -3.14 -2.15 -6.50
C GLU A 13 -2.98 -3.55 -7.05
N LEU A 14 -4.02 -4.04 -7.73
CA LEU A 14 -3.98 -5.31 -8.44
C LEU A 14 -3.46 -5.07 -9.86
N SER A 15 -2.40 -5.76 -10.26
CA SER A 15 -1.67 -5.46 -11.51
C SER A 15 -2.54 -5.57 -12.78
N ARG A 16 -3.60 -6.39 -12.74
CA ARG A 16 -4.52 -6.64 -13.87
C ARG A 16 -5.96 -6.17 -13.63
N GLY A 17 -6.20 -5.42 -12.56
CA GLY A 17 -7.56 -4.99 -12.16
C GLY A 17 -8.28 -5.96 -11.22
N PRO A 18 -9.60 -5.81 -11.01
CA PRO A 18 -10.31 -6.44 -9.91
C PRO A 18 -10.89 -7.84 -10.21
N VAL A 19 -10.74 -8.37 -11.41
CA VAL A 19 -11.36 -9.64 -11.84
C VAL A 19 -10.29 -10.65 -12.23
N PHE A 20 -10.38 -11.84 -11.63
CA PHE A 20 -9.50 -12.98 -11.89
C PHE A 20 -10.34 -14.24 -12.10
N LEU A 21 -9.83 -15.15 -12.92
CA LEU A 21 -10.39 -16.49 -13.11
C LEU A 21 -9.83 -17.46 -12.08
N ALA A 22 -10.54 -18.57 -11.88
CA ALA A 22 -10.07 -19.63 -10.98
C ALA A 22 -8.71 -20.16 -11.43
N GLY A 23 -7.78 -20.29 -10.49
CA GLY A 23 -6.41 -20.76 -10.74
C GLY A 23 -5.46 -19.70 -11.31
N GLU A 24 -5.92 -18.49 -11.58
CA GLU A 24 -5.02 -17.40 -11.95
C GLU A 24 -4.24 -16.89 -10.74
N ALA A 25 -2.98 -16.52 -10.97
CA ALA A 25 -2.18 -15.85 -9.96
C ALA A 25 -2.69 -14.41 -9.74
N LEU A 26 -2.94 -14.07 -8.48
CA LEU A 26 -3.24 -12.72 -8.06
C LEU A 26 -1.94 -12.01 -7.68
N GLU A 27 -1.66 -10.90 -8.35
CA GLU A 27 -0.50 -10.06 -8.08
C GLU A 27 -0.97 -8.70 -7.56
N CYS A 28 -0.47 -8.33 -6.39
CA CYS A 28 -0.76 -7.07 -5.72
C CYS A 28 0.54 -6.30 -5.52
N VAL A 29 0.58 -5.07 -6.01
CA VAL A 29 1.70 -4.16 -5.84
C VAL A 29 1.39 -3.23 -4.69
N VAL A 30 2.25 -3.26 -3.68
CA VAL A 30 2.16 -2.36 -2.51
C VAL A 30 3.26 -1.32 -2.63
N THR A 31 2.85 -0.06 -2.77
CA THR A 31 3.76 1.09 -2.82
C THR A 31 3.68 1.83 -1.48
N VAL A 32 4.84 2.00 -0.84
CA VAL A 32 4.97 2.75 0.41
C VAL A 32 5.81 4.00 0.13
N THR A 33 5.22 5.17 0.35
CA THR A 33 5.86 6.46 0.10
C THR A 33 6.05 7.19 1.42
N ASN A 34 7.30 7.48 1.77
CA ASN A 34 7.65 8.38 2.86
C ASN A 34 7.75 9.81 2.31
N PRO A 35 6.80 10.72 2.59
CA PRO A 35 6.88 12.07 2.07
C PRO A 35 8.03 12.81 2.77
N LEU A 36 9.11 13.17 2.07
CA LEU A 36 10.04 14.16 2.63
C LEU A 36 9.31 15.51 2.71
N PRO A 37 9.49 16.31 3.77
CA PRO A 37 8.86 17.62 3.84
C PRO A 37 9.32 18.52 2.68
N PRO A 38 8.40 19.26 2.03
CA PRO A 38 8.65 19.99 0.77
C PRO A 38 9.65 21.16 0.90
N THR A 39 10.10 21.50 2.10
CA THR A 39 10.96 22.66 2.39
C THR A 39 12.42 22.31 2.70
N ALA A 40 12.83 21.04 2.65
CA ALA A 40 14.21 20.67 2.89
C ALA A 40 15.06 20.86 1.62
N PRO A 41 16.08 21.74 1.59
CA PRO A 41 17.02 21.82 0.46
C PRO A 41 17.81 20.50 0.35
N PRO A 42 18.27 20.11 -0.86
CA PRO A 42 18.98 18.85 -1.11
C PRO A 42 20.32 18.69 -0.35
N THR A 43 20.75 19.74 0.35
CA THR A 43 21.98 19.82 1.16
C THR A 43 21.73 19.96 2.67
N ALA A 44 20.48 19.91 3.14
CA ALA A 44 20.21 19.98 4.57
C ALA A 44 20.78 18.73 5.28
N PRO A 45 21.62 18.89 6.33
CA PRO A 45 22.06 17.77 7.14
C PRO A 45 20.83 17.11 7.75
N SER A 46 20.75 15.79 7.65
CA SER A 46 19.68 14.91 8.12
C SER A 46 19.35 15.00 9.63
N ALA A 47 19.93 15.95 10.35
CA ALA A 47 19.82 16.14 11.80
C ALA A 47 18.55 16.90 12.24
N SER A 48 17.83 17.56 11.34
CA SER A 48 16.46 18.08 11.60
C SER A 48 15.37 17.28 10.90
N SER A 49 15.75 16.20 10.21
CA SER A 49 14.83 15.31 9.55
C SER A 49 14.35 14.33 10.59
N GLU A 50 13.08 14.41 10.96
CA GLU A 50 12.38 13.40 11.73
C GLU A 50 12.43 12.09 10.90
N ALA A 51 13.52 11.35 11.05
CA ALA A 51 13.76 10.14 10.30
C ALA A 51 12.75 9.12 10.81
N LEU A 52 11.84 8.69 9.94
CA LEU A 52 10.86 7.66 10.25
C LEU A 52 11.59 6.42 10.78
N ALA A 53 11.49 6.16 12.08
CA ALA A 53 12.16 5.03 12.71
C ALA A 53 11.47 3.70 12.38
N TRP A 54 10.14 3.70 12.32
CA TRP A 54 9.32 2.56 11.91
C TRP A 54 7.93 3.04 11.46
N ALA A 55 7.31 2.28 10.56
CA ALA A 55 5.91 2.41 10.17
C ALA A 55 5.34 1.04 9.83
N SER A 56 4.03 0.90 10.00
CA SER A 56 3.30 -0.32 9.67
C SER A 56 1.97 0.03 9.00
N ALA A 57 1.55 -0.80 8.05
CA ALA A 57 0.25 -0.69 7.40
C ALA A 57 -0.41 -2.07 7.32
N GLN A 58 -1.74 -2.11 7.41
CA GLN A 58 -2.52 -3.32 7.23
C GLN A 58 -3.37 -3.19 5.97
N ILE A 59 -3.27 -4.18 5.09
CA ILE A 59 -4.00 -4.21 3.82
C ILE A 59 -5.01 -5.34 3.90
N HIS A 60 -6.29 -4.99 3.80
CA HIS A 60 -7.39 -5.95 3.82
C HIS A 60 -7.90 -6.15 2.40
N CYS A 61 -7.67 -7.35 1.84
CA CYS A 61 -8.21 -7.74 0.56
C CYS A 61 -9.47 -8.60 0.77
N GLN A 62 -10.59 -8.20 0.18
CA GLN A 62 -11.82 -9.00 0.17
C GLN A 62 -11.97 -9.67 -1.20
N PHE A 63 -12.40 -10.92 -1.19
CA PHE A 63 -12.63 -11.71 -2.40
C PHE A 63 -14.07 -12.16 -2.44
N HIS A 64 -14.68 -12.08 -3.63
CA HIS A 64 -16.02 -12.58 -3.88
C HIS A 64 -15.99 -13.57 -5.06
N ALA A 65 -16.14 -14.85 -4.77
CA ALA A 65 -16.31 -15.91 -5.76
C ALA A 65 -17.78 -16.10 -6.10
N SER A 66 -18.07 -16.38 -7.38
CA SER A 66 -19.35 -16.98 -7.76
C SER A 66 -19.23 -18.50 -7.60
N GLU A 67 -19.93 -19.07 -6.62
CA GLU A 67 -19.93 -20.52 -6.35
C GLU A 67 -20.43 -21.34 -7.56
N SER A 68 -21.28 -20.76 -8.41
CA SER A 68 -21.74 -21.41 -9.64
C SER A 68 -20.69 -21.47 -10.76
N ARG A 69 -19.56 -20.76 -10.61
CA ARG A 69 -18.50 -20.65 -11.63
C ARG A 69 -17.12 -21.09 -11.12
N VAL A 70 -16.98 -21.37 -9.82
CA VAL A 70 -15.70 -21.75 -9.19
C VAL A 70 -15.95 -22.88 -8.20
N ALA A 71 -15.28 -24.02 -8.40
CA ALA A 71 -15.26 -25.09 -7.42
C ALA A 71 -14.37 -24.67 -6.24
N LEU A 72 -14.98 -24.24 -5.14
CA LEU A 72 -14.26 -23.91 -3.91
C LEU A 72 -13.86 -25.20 -3.17
N PRO A 73 -12.71 -25.23 -2.48
CA PRO A 73 -12.37 -26.34 -1.59
C PRO A 73 -13.46 -26.50 -0.51
N PRO A 74 -13.71 -27.73 -0.01
CA PRO A 74 -14.63 -27.93 1.11
C PRO A 74 -14.16 -27.17 2.36
N PRO A 75 -15.10 -26.72 3.22
CA PRO A 75 -14.80 -26.00 4.46
C PRO A 75 -13.99 -26.83 5.46
#